data_AF-A0A3C1DMR3-F1
#
_entry.id   AF-A0A3C1DMR3-F1
#
_cell.length_a   1.000
_cell.length_b   1.000
_cell.length_c   1.000
_cell.angle_alpha   90.00
_cell.angle_beta   90.00
_cell.angle_gamma   90.00
#
_symmetry.space_group_name_H-M   'P 1'
#
loop_
_entity.id
_entity.type
_entity.pdbx_description
1 polymer ?
#
loop_
_entity_poly.entity_id
_entity_poly.type
_entity_poly.pdbx_seq_one_letter_code
_entity_poly.pdbx_strand_id
1 'polypeptide(L)' 'VKGRVSGAPTITVTRNEILYSLNKPDDFILAIVEFTGEDTHRCHYLRQPFQREPDFGVTSVNYDFAELLVRAEAPG' A
#
# COMPACT_ATOMS: atom_id res chain seq x y z
N VAL A 1 0.34 3.08 -7.31
CA VAL A 1 1.48 2.13 -7.23
C VAL A 1 2.51 2.69 -6.26
N LYS A 2 3.03 1.87 -5.34
CA LYS A 2 4.11 2.23 -4.41
C LYS A 2 5.26 1.24 -4.57
N GLY A 3 6.46 1.71 -4.91
CA GLY A 3 7.66 0.88 -4.94
C GLY A 3 8.43 0.98 -3.63
N ARG A 4 8.92 -0.15 -3.11
CA ARG A 4 9.72 -0.24 -1.88
C ARG A 4 10.81 -1.31 -2.01
N VAL A 5 12.03 -0.95 -1.60
CA VAL A 5 13.14 -1.91 -1.47
C VAL A 5 12.77 -2.93 -0.39
N SER A 6 13.06 -4.21 -0.63
CA SER A 6 12.79 -5.27 0.36
C SER A 6 13.50 -4.94 1.67
N GLY A 7 12.78 -5.05 2.78
CA GLY A 7 13.25 -4.70 4.11
C GLY A 7 12.91 -3.28 4.61
N ALA A 8 12.29 -2.42 3.79
CA ALA A 8 11.74 -1.16 4.31
C ALA A 8 10.57 -1.47 5.27
N PRO A 9 10.58 -0.98 6.52
CA PRO A 9 9.58 -1.39 7.51
C PRO A 9 8.19 -0.82 7.23
N THR A 10 8.09 0.26 6.44
CA THR A 10 6.82 0.98 6.27
C THR A 10 6.57 1.50 4.86
N ILE A 11 5.29 1.61 4.47
CA ILE A 11 4.84 2.37 3.31
C ILE A 11 4.19 3.68 3.76
N THR A 12 4.73 4.80 3.30
CA THR A 12 4.05 6.09 3.38
C THR A 12 2.95 6.20 2.32
N VAL A 13 1.74 6.50 2.77
CA VAL A 13 0.54 6.72 1.96
C VAL A 13 0.00 8.12 2.26
N THR A 14 -0.34 8.88 1.24
CA THR A 14 -0.90 10.23 1.41
C THR A 14 -2.36 10.19 1.83
N ARG A 15 -2.85 11.25 2.50
CA ARG A 15 -4.28 11.38 2.85
C ARG A 15 -5.18 11.23 1.63
N ASN A 16 -4.81 11.83 0.49
CA ASN A 16 -5.61 11.73 -0.73
C ASN A 16 -5.70 10.30 -1.27
N GLU A 17 -4.63 9.51 -1.18
CA GLU A 17 -4.68 8.09 -1.58
C GLU A 17 -5.60 7.27 -0.66
N ILE A 18 -5.58 7.55 0.65
CA ILE A 18 -6.47 6.89 1.61
C ILE A 18 -7.92 7.28 1.34
N LEU A 19 -8.22 8.57 1.19
CA LEU A 19 -9.57 9.06 0.88
C LEU A 19 -10.10 8.51 -0.44
N TYR A 20 -9.26 8.48 -1.48
CA TYR A 20 -9.66 7.96 -2.77
C TYR A 20 -9.99 6.47 -2.67
N SER A 21 -9.18 5.70 -1.94
CA SER A 21 -9.45 4.29 -1.65
C SER A 21 -10.75 4.07 -0.88
N LEU A 22 -11.09 4.94 0.06
CA LEU A 22 -12.31 4.82 0.87
C LEU A 22 -13.57 5.21 0.09
N ASN A 23 -13.45 6.19 -0.82
CA ASN A 23 -14.58 6.64 -1.66
C ASN A 23 -14.91 5.64 -2.78
N LYS A 24 -13.92 4.93 -3.30
CA LYS A 24 -14.09 3.94 -4.38
C LYS A 24 -13.40 2.61 -4.03
N PRO A 25 -13.89 1.90 -3.00
CA PRO A 25 -13.20 0.72 -2.46
C PRO A 25 -13.09 -0.44 -3.45
N ASP A 26 -14.03 -0.57 -4.38
CA ASP A 26 -14.05 -1.64 -5.39
C ASP A 26 -13.18 -1.33 -6.62
N ASP A 27 -12.99 -0.04 -6.94
CA ASP A 27 -12.16 0.42 -8.06
C ASP A 27 -10.70 0.65 -7.63
N PHE A 28 -10.43 0.73 -6.33
CA PHE A 28 -9.10 1.01 -5.80
C PHE A 28 -8.33 -0.27 -5.50
N ILE A 29 -7.15 -0.38 -6.11
CA ILE A 29 -6.17 -1.41 -5.79
C ILE A 29 -4.81 -0.77 -5.48
N LEU A 30 -4.26 -1.11 -4.31
CA LEU A 30 -2.91 -0.72 -3.96
C LEU A 30 -1.94 -1.77 -4.52
N ALA A 31 -1.23 -1.39 -5.58
CA ALA A 31 -0.09 -2.16 -6.07
C ALA A 31 1.19 -1.77 -5.32
N ILE A 32 1.81 -2.76 -4.70
CA ILE A 32 3.07 -2.65 -3.95
C ILE A 32 4.13 -3.42 -4.73
N VAL A 33 5.25 -2.77 -5.04
CA VAL A 33 6.38 -3.42 -5.71
C VAL A 33 7.50 -3.59 -4.68
N GLU A 34 7.84 -4.83 -4.38
CA GLU A 34 8.93 -5.22 -3.49
C GLU A 34 10.17 -5.59 -4.33
N PHE A 35 11.32 -4.94 -4.11
CA PHE A 35 12.58 -5.28 -4.77
C PHE A 35 13.40 -6.23 -3.90
N THR A 36 13.50 -7.51 -4.28
CA THR A 36 14.19 -8.58 -3.52
C THR A 36 15.64 -8.83 -3.97
N GLY A 37 16.16 -8.03 -4.90
CA GLY A 37 17.53 -8.13 -5.45
C GLY A 37 17.75 -7.06 -6.53
N GLU A 38 18.93 -7.08 -7.19
CA GLU A 38 19.28 -6.08 -8.23
C GLU A 38 18.30 -6.07 -9.42
N ASP A 39 17.77 -7.24 -9.82
CA ASP A 39 16.82 -7.36 -10.94
C ASP A 39 15.54 -8.14 -10.61
N THR A 40 15.37 -8.56 -9.35
CA THR A 40 14.18 -9.31 -8.93
C THR A 40 13.20 -8.42 -8.18
N HIS A 41 11.99 -8.30 -8.71
CA HIS A 41 10.88 -7.60 -8.07
C HIS A 41 9.65 -8.50 -7.98
N ARG A 42 8.86 -8.28 -6.93
CA ARG A 42 7.56 -8.93 -6.72
C ARG A 42 6.49 -7.85 -6.63
N CYS A 43 5.41 -8.05 -7.38
CA CYS A 43 4.24 -7.18 -7.33
C CYS A 43 3.18 -7.83 -6.45
N HIS A 44 2.72 -7.08 -5.46
CA HIS A 44 1.67 -7.47 -4.53
C HIS A 44 0.49 -6.54 -4.71
N TYR A 45 -0.73 -7.09 -4.74
CA TYR A 45 -1.94 -6.31 -4.97
C TYR A 45 -2.86 -6.42 -3.76
N LEU A 46 -3.28 -5.27 -3.24
CA LEU A 46 -4.15 -5.19 -2.06
C LEU A 46 -5.41 -4.41 -2.39
N ARG A 47 -6.56 -5.09 -2.29
CA ARG A 47 -7.89 -4.46 -2.35
C ARG A 47 -8.28 -3.92 -0.98
N GLN A 48 -8.99 -2.80 -0.96
CA GLN A 48 -9.46 -2.15 0.28
C GLN A 48 -8.36 -2.05 1.37
N PRO A 49 -7.18 -1.48 1.05
CA PRO A 49 -6.03 -1.46 1.96
C PRO A 49 -6.28 -0.66 3.23
N PHE A 50 -7.10 0.39 3.16
CA PHE A 50 -7.39 1.31 4.25
C PHE A 50 -8.85 1.19 4.69
N GLN A 51 -9.08 1.27 6.00
CA GLN A 51 -10.42 1.13 6.59
C GLN A 51 -10.91 2.42 7.25
N ARG A 52 -10.02 3.39 7.47
CA ARG A 52 -10.33 4.64 8.19
C ARG A 52 -9.64 5.83 7.57
N GLU A 53 -10.33 6.96 7.59
CA GLU A 53 -9.79 8.25 7.20
C GLU A 53 -8.79 8.74 8.27
N PRO A 54 -7.64 9.31 7.88
CA PRO A 54 -6.70 9.92 8.82
C PRO A 54 -7.21 11.27 9.34
N ASP A 55 -6.68 11.73 10.48
CA ASP A 55 -7.02 13.02 11.05
C ASP A 55 -6.80 14.18 10.05
N PHE A 56 -7.61 15.23 10.20
CA PHE A 56 -7.64 16.37 9.25
C PHE A 56 -6.26 17.02 9.02
N GLY A 57 -5.41 17.07 10.04
CA GLY A 57 -4.06 17.65 9.96
C GLY A 57 -2.99 16.75 9.35
N VAL A 58 -3.31 15.48 9.05
CA VAL A 58 -2.34 14.50 8.57
C VAL A 58 -2.24 14.53 7.04
N THR A 59 -1.04 14.79 6.53
CA THR A 59 -0.77 14.76 5.07
C THR A 59 -0.42 13.36 4.56
N SER A 60 0.14 12.51 5.43
CA SER A 60 0.49 11.13 5.13
C SER A 60 0.52 10.23 6.37
N VAL A 61 0.24 8.94 6.17
CA VAL A 61 0.27 7.89 7.19
C VAL A 61 1.31 6.85 6.77
N ASN A 62 2.06 6.34 7.74
CA ASN A 62 2.95 5.21 7.53
C ASN A 62 2.25 3.93 7.98
N TYR A 63 2.18 2.95 7.09
CA TYR A 63 1.67 1.60 7.36
C TYR A 63 2.81 0.61 7.43
N ASP A 64 2.70 -0.40 8.28
CA ASP A 64 3.65 -1.50 8.33
C ASP A 64 3.65 -2.27 7.00
N PHE A 65 4.84 -2.45 6.43
CA PHE A 65 5.00 -3.10 5.14
C PHE A 65 4.60 -4.58 5.20
N ALA A 66 5.02 -5.30 6.23
CA ALA A 66 4.76 -6.72 6.39
C ALA A 66 3.26 -6.98 6.61
N GLU A 67 2.57 -6.15 7.40
CA GLU A 67 1.11 -6.28 7.58
C GLU A 67 0.34 -6.07 6.27
N LEU A 68 0.76 -5.13 5.44
CA LEU A 68 0.14 -4.92 4.13
C LEU A 68 0.38 -6.11 3.20
N LEU A 69 1.57 -6.71 3.23
CA LEU A 69 1.90 -7.89 2.43
C LEU A 69 1.12 -9.13 2.83
N VAL A 70 0.89 -9.36 4.13
CA VAL A 70 0.09 -10.49 4.62
C VAL A 70 -1.35 -10.43 4.09
N ARG A 71 -1.88 -9.23 3.89
CA ARG A 71 -3.22 -9.01 3.34
C ARG A 71 -3.24 -8.99 1.81
N ALA A 72 -2.10 -8.82 1.16
CA ALA A 72 -2.01 -8.70 -0.28
C ALA A 72 -2.15 -10.08 -0.94
N GLU A 73 -2.82 -10.11 -2.08
CA GLU A 73 -2.97 -11.31 -2.89
C GLU A 73 -1.88 -11.34 -3.96
N ALA A 74 -1.42 -12.55 -4.30
CA ALA A 74 -0.56 -12.74 -5.47
C ALA A 74 -1.35 -12.36 -6.73
N PRO A 75 -0.69 -11.79 -7.76
CA PRO A 75 -1.34 -11.62 -9.06
C PRO A 75 -1.81 -12.98 -9.56
N GLY A 76 -3.13 -13.16 -9.60
CA GLY A 76 -3.78 -14.30 -10.26
C GLY A 76 -3.69 -14.18 -11.76
#